data_AF-A0A960M4S8-F1
#
_entry.id   AF-A0A960M4S8-F1
#
_cell.length_a   1.000
_cell.length_b   1.000
_cell.length_c   1.000
_cell.angle_alpha   90.00
_cell.angle_beta   90.00
_cell.angle_gamma   90.00
#
_symmetry.space_group_name_H-M   'P 1'
#
loop_
_entity.id
_entity.type
_entity.pdbx_description
1 polymer ?
#
loop_
_entity_poly.entity_id
_entity_poly.type
_entity_poly.pdbx_seq_one_letter_code
_entity_poly.pdbx_strand_id
1 'polypeptide(L)'
;MQIEQLIENLSSELKLEAIPQKDKNGLYQLKVGSSPQISIKELDPGVFFEARILPIPKEGNKEALFIYLMKANLLGQGTGGAAIGIDASEKFFTLALTLPFEVNYRTFHESLEDYLNYIDYWKEEVTNFMEKGLMQ
;
A
#
# COMPACT_ATOMS: atom_id res chain seq x y z
N MET A 1 -1.76 7.46 20.21
CA MET A 1 -2.72 6.38 20.53
C MET A 1 -2.08 5.07 20.09
N GLN A 2 -2.21 3.98 20.86
CA GLN A 2 -1.57 2.70 20.51
C GLN A 2 -2.24 2.07 19.28
N ILE A 3 -1.45 1.39 18.44
CA ILE A 3 -1.95 0.82 17.19
C ILE A 3 -2.99 -0.29 17.41
N GLU A 4 -2.89 -1.01 18.53
CA GLU A 4 -3.84 -2.04 18.94
C GLU A 4 -5.26 -1.48 18.94
N GLN A 5 -5.45 -0.31 19.57
CA GLN A 5 -6.76 0.34 19.64
C GLN A 5 -7.28 0.77 18.26
N LEU A 6 -6.38 1.22 17.37
CA LEU A 6 -6.73 1.57 15.99
C LEU A 6 -7.28 0.36 15.23
N ILE A 7 -6.60 -0.78 15.34
CA ILE A 7 -6.97 -2.03 14.69
C ILE A 7 -8.26 -2.61 15.28
N GLU A 8 -8.45 -2.53 16.60
CA GLU A 8 -9.69 -2.97 17.26
C GLU A 8 -10.90 -2.14 16.82
N ASN A 9 -10.76 -0.81 16.78
CA ASN A 9 -11.80 0.09 16.31
C ASN A 9 -12.17 -0.21 14.85
N LEU A 10 -11.16 -0.35 13.98
CA LEU A 10 -11.35 -0.67 12.58
C LEU A 10 -12.05 -2.02 12.39
N SER A 11 -11.64 -3.04 13.15
CA SER A 11 -12.23 -4.38 13.07
C SER A 11 -13.70 -4.38 13.48
N SER A 12 -14.03 -3.58 14.50
CA SER A 12 -15.41 -3.41 14.97
C SER A 12 -16.28 -2.69 13.93
N GLU A 13 -15.74 -1.63 13.31
CA GLU A 13 -16.42 -0.87 12.26
C GLU A 13 -16.67 -1.72 11.01
N LEU A 14 -15.65 -2.46 10.55
CA LEU A 14 -15.74 -3.35 9.39
C LEU A 14 -16.47 -4.67 9.69
N LYS A 15 -16.86 -4.92 10.95
CA LYS A 15 -17.48 -6.17 11.42
C LYS A 15 -16.69 -7.42 11.01
N LEU A 16 -15.37 -7.36 11.16
CA LEU A 16 -14.51 -8.51 10.89
C LEU A 16 -14.83 -9.64 11.87
N GLU A 17 -14.80 -10.89 11.38
CA GLU A 17 -15.03 -12.08 12.22
C GLU A 17 -13.98 -12.23 13.34
N ALA A 18 -12.78 -11.69 13.11
CA ALA A 18 -11.68 -11.68 14.07
C ALA A 18 -10.84 -10.42 13.92
N ILE A 19 -10.33 -9.93 15.04
CA ILE A 19 -9.38 -8.81 15.09
C ILE A 19 -8.01 -9.32 14.61
N PRO A 20 -7.38 -8.68 13.60
CA PRO A 20 -6.05 -9.04 13.15
C PRO A 20 -5.04 -9.06 14.31
N GLN A 21 -4.28 -10.14 14.41
CA GLN A 21 -3.20 -10.30 15.38
C GLN A 21 -1.86 -9.93 14.73
N LYS A 22 -0.90 -9.46 15.55
CA LYS A 22 0.48 -9.25 15.11
C LYS A 22 1.10 -10.59 14.68
N ASP A 23 1.78 -10.61 13.54
CA ASP A 23 2.60 -11.75 13.13
C ASP A 23 3.92 -11.81 13.92
N LYS A 24 4.77 -12.79 13.59
CA LYS A 24 6.10 -12.97 14.19
C LYS A 24 7.06 -11.79 14.01
N ASN A 25 6.76 -10.87 13.09
CA ASN A 25 7.54 -9.66 12.80
C ASN A 25 6.89 -8.40 13.39
N GLY A 26 5.80 -8.54 14.14
CA GLY A 26 5.06 -7.41 14.72
C GLY A 26 4.15 -6.67 13.73
N LEU A 27 3.81 -7.29 12.59
CA LEU A 27 2.94 -6.70 11.57
C LEU A 27 1.50 -7.17 11.75
N TYR A 28 0.55 -6.26 11.63
CA TYR A 28 -0.85 -6.61 11.43
C TYR A 28 -1.11 -6.86 9.96
N GLN A 29 -1.88 -7.90 9.67
CA GLN A 29 -2.29 -8.25 8.31
C GLN A 29 -3.78 -8.01 8.15
N LEU A 30 -4.14 -7.04 7.31
CA LEU A 30 -5.51 -6.63 7.07
C LEU A 30 -5.90 -6.93 5.62
N LYS A 31 -7.13 -7.43 5.43
CA LYS A 31 -7.74 -7.58 4.11
C LYS A 31 -9.15 -6.99 4.15
N VAL A 32 -9.40 -5.96 3.34
CA VAL A 32 -10.69 -5.27 3.27
C VAL A 32 -11.39 -5.63 1.95
N GLY A 33 -12.42 -6.48 2.01
CA GLY A 33 -13.14 -6.91 0.80
C GLY A 33 -12.22 -7.55 -0.25
N SER A 34 -12.22 -6.99 -1.47
CA SER A 34 -11.37 -7.42 -2.60
C SER A 34 -10.02 -6.70 -2.70
N SER A 35 -9.70 -5.80 -1.77
CA SER A 35 -8.40 -5.12 -1.73
C SER A 35 -7.25 -6.11 -1.53
N PRO A 36 -6.01 -5.75 -1.93
CA PRO A 36 -4.86 -6.58 -1.62
C PRO A 36 -4.62 -6.61 -0.11
N GLN A 37 -3.89 -7.61 0.34
CA GLN A 37 -3.50 -7.70 1.74
C GLN A 37 -2.57 -6.54 2.10
N ILE A 38 -2.92 -5.81 3.16
CA ILE A 38 -2.16 -4.68 3.68
C ILE A 38 -1.46 -5.12 4.97
N SER A 39 -0.16 -4.89 5.02
CA SER A 39 0.66 -4.97 6.23
C SER A 39 0.65 -3.61 6.92
N ILE A 40 0.32 -3.61 8.21
CA ILE A 40 0.30 -2.41 9.04
C ILE A 40 1.30 -2.60 10.19
N LYS A 41 2.18 -1.61 10.40
CA LYS A 41 3.21 -1.64 11.44
C LYS A 41 3.15 -0.38 12.29
N GLU A 42 3.33 -0.55 13.59
CA GLU A 42 3.56 0.57 14.51
C GLU A 42 4.96 1.16 14.32
N LEU A 43 5.04 2.47 14.36
CA LEU A 43 6.27 3.24 14.44
C LEU A 43 6.30 4.01 15.76
N ASP A 44 7.49 4.38 16.22
CA ASP A 44 7.67 5.23 17.40
C ASP A 44 8.22 6.61 16.98
N PRO A 45 7.37 7.63 16.75
CA PRO A 45 5.91 7.59 16.68
C PRO A 45 5.37 7.27 15.27
N GLY A 46 4.14 6.76 15.20
CA GLY A 46 3.33 6.74 13.98
C GLY A 46 2.95 5.35 13.46
N VAL A 47 2.62 5.28 12.17
CA VAL A 47 2.13 4.06 11.53
C VAL A 47 2.71 3.93 10.12
N PHE A 48 2.97 2.70 9.71
CA PHE A 48 3.42 2.33 8.39
C PHE A 48 2.43 1.37 7.73
N PHE A 49 2.08 1.64 6.47
CA PHE A 49 1.30 0.76 5.61
C PHE A 49 2.17 0.24 4.47
N GLU A 50 2.04 -1.04 4.15
CA GLU A 50 2.65 -1.64 2.98
C GLU A 50 1.73 -2.67 2.35
N ALA A 51 1.68 -2.70 1.02
CA ALA A 51 0.93 -3.68 0.27
C ALA A 51 1.65 -4.00 -1.03
N ARG A 52 1.48 -5.24 -1.50
CA ARG A 52 1.83 -5.61 -2.87
C ARG A 52 0.74 -5.12 -3.80
N ILE A 53 1.13 -4.39 -4.84
CA ILE A 53 0.22 -3.78 -5.81
C ILE A 53 -0.07 -4.78 -6.93
N LEU A 54 0.98 -5.16 -7.67
CA LEU A 54 0.91 -6.04 -8.83
C LEU A 54 2.24 -6.81 -9.03
N PRO A 55 2.24 -7.95 -9.74
CA PRO A 55 3.48 -8.61 -10.14
C PRO A 55 4.26 -7.75 -11.14
N ILE A 56 5.58 -7.79 -11.06
CA ILE A 56 6.45 -7.17 -12.07
C ILE A 56 6.30 -7.98 -13.37
N PRO A 57 6.00 -7.34 -14.51
CA PRO A 57 5.84 -8.06 -15.77
C PRO A 57 7.11 -8.80 -16.18
N LYS A 58 6.94 -9.96 -16.79
CA LYS A 58 8.07 -10.75 -17.33
C LYS A 58 8.57 -10.21 -18.67
N GLU A 59 7.67 -9.63 -19.45
CA GLU A 59 7.88 -9.16 -20.82
C GLU A 59 7.55 -7.65 -20.94
N GLY A 60 7.84 -7.05 -22.10
CA GLY A 60 7.66 -5.62 -22.34
C GLY A 60 8.83 -4.75 -21.89
N ASN A 61 8.70 -3.43 -22.05
CA ASN A 61 9.76 -2.47 -21.76
C ASN A 61 9.81 -2.12 -20.25
N LYS A 62 10.52 -2.97 -19.48
CA LYS A 62 10.68 -2.79 -18.02
C LYS A 62 11.42 -1.51 -17.65
N GLU A 63 12.42 -1.12 -18.43
CA GLU A 63 13.19 0.10 -18.17
C GLU A 63 12.30 1.34 -18.23
N ALA A 64 11.47 1.44 -19.27
CA ALA A 64 10.52 2.54 -19.40
C ALA A 64 9.49 2.55 -18.25
N LEU A 65 9.00 1.38 -17.84
CA LEU A 65 8.10 1.25 -16.70
C LEU A 65 8.78 1.70 -15.39
N PHE A 66 10.00 1.25 -15.12
CA PHE A 66 10.74 1.66 -13.92
C PHE A 66 11.02 3.16 -13.91
N ILE A 67 11.38 3.76 -15.05
CA ILE A 67 11.55 5.22 -15.17
C ILE A 67 10.23 5.94 -14.88
N TYR A 68 9.11 5.43 -15.39
CA TYR A 68 7.79 6.00 -15.14
C TYR A 68 7.42 5.97 -13.64
N LEU A 69 7.62 4.84 -12.97
CA LEU A 69 7.36 4.69 -11.54
C LEU A 69 8.30 5.56 -10.68
N MET A 70 9.59 5.63 -11.02
CA MET A 70 10.54 6.49 -10.32
C MET A 70 10.20 7.98 -10.46
N LYS A 71 9.71 8.41 -11.63
CA LYS A 71 9.22 9.78 -11.83
C LYS A 71 8.01 10.08 -10.95
N ALA A 72 7.09 9.12 -10.82
CA ALA A 72 5.93 9.27 -9.95
C ALA A 72 6.34 9.47 -8.49
N ASN A 73 7.28 8.66 -8.00
CA ASN A 73 7.86 8.83 -6.66
C ASN A 73 8.54 10.19 -6.48
N LEU A 74 9.36 10.61 -7.45
CA LEU A 74 10.10 11.88 -7.39
C LEU A 74 9.16 13.09 -7.34
N LEU A 75 8.08 13.05 -8.10
CA LEU A 75 7.14 14.18 -8.24
C LEU A 75 5.99 14.11 -7.22
N GLY A 76 5.84 13.01 -6.50
CA GLY A 76 4.69 12.74 -5.63
C GLY A 76 3.34 12.71 -6.38
N GLN A 77 3.37 12.51 -7.70
CA GLN A 77 2.16 12.55 -8.53
C GLN A 77 1.41 11.23 -8.42
N GLY A 78 0.18 11.29 -7.91
CA GLY A 78 -0.71 10.12 -7.81
C GLY A 78 -0.35 9.11 -6.72
N THR A 79 0.73 9.32 -5.94
CA THR A 79 1.09 8.41 -4.84
C THR A 79 0.55 8.85 -3.48
N GLY A 80 0.06 10.10 -3.36
CA GLY A 80 -0.51 10.60 -2.10
C GLY A 80 0.47 10.60 -0.92
N GLY A 81 1.76 10.77 -1.19
CA GLY A 81 2.81 10.68 -0.16
C GLY A 81 3.31 9.25 0.10
N ALA A 82 2.72 8.24 -0.53
CA ALA A 82 3.28 6.90 -0.56
C ALA A 82 4.45 6.78 -1.55
N ALA A 83 5.23 5.71 -1.40
CA ALA A 83 6.33 5.36 -2.27
C ALA A 83 6.09 4.02 -2.94
N ILE A 84 6.29 3.97 -4.27
CA ILE A 84 6.27 2.75 -5.05
C ILE A 84 7.64 2.08 -4.93
N GLY A 85 7.66 0.83 -4.50
CA GLY A 85 8.86 0.02 -4.34
C GLY A 85 8.80 -1.30 -5.09
N ILE A 86 9.82 -2.12 -4.85
CA ILE A 86 9.89 -3.51 -5.30
C ILE A 86 10.11 -4.36 -4.06
N ASP A 87 9.39 -5.48 -3.96
CA ASP A 87 9.54 -6.38 -2.84
C ASP A 87 10.92 -7.08 -2.85
N ALA A 88 11.37 -7.59 -1.70
CA ALA A 88 12.70 -8.22 -1.58
C ALA A 88 12.92 -9.43 -2.51
N SER A 89 11.83 -10.00 -3.07
CA SER A 89 11.90 -11.10 -4.03
C SER A 89 12.01 -10.64 -5.49
N GLU A 90 11.97 -9.33 -5.73
CA GLU A 90 11.95 -8.68 -7.04
C GLU A 90 10.81 -9.18 -7.95
N LYS A 91 9.70 -9.61 -7.34
CA LYS A 91 8.55 -10.18 -8.08
C LYS A 91 7.33 -9.27 -8.08
N PHE A 92 7.23 -8.37 -7.10
CA PHE A 92 6.06 -7.52 -6.95
C PHE A 92 6.46 -6.06 -6.78
N PHE A 93 5.69 -5.16 -7.40
CA PHE A 93 5.69 -3.77 -6.99
C PHE A 93 4.95 -3.63 -5.65
N THR A 94 5.45 -2.75 -4.80
CA THR A 94 4.85 -2.43 -3.50
C THR A 94 4.44 -0.97 -3.44
N LEU A 95 3.45 -0.64 -2.61
CA LEU A 95 3.15 0.73 -2.21
C LEU A 95 3.40 0.83 -0.71
N ALA A 96 4.13 1.84 -0.25
CA ALA A 96 4.43 2.03 1.16
C ALA A 96 4.08 3.45 1.58
N LEU A 97 3.28 3.61 2.64
CA LEU A 97 2.93 4.90 3.22
C LEU A 97 3.42 4.97 4.66
N THR A 98 4.09 6.06 5.02
CA THR A 98 4.51 6.34 6.39
C THR A 98 3.76 7.56 6.91
N LEU A 99 3.14 7.42 8.07
CA LEU A 99 2.57 8.52 8.85
C LEU A 99 3.50 8.75 10.06
N PRO A 100 4.51 9.63 9.95
CA PRO A 100 5.62 9.75 10.92
C PRO A 100 5.24 10.59 12.15
N PHE A 101 3.99 10.50 12.59
CA PHE A 101 3.44 11.29 13.69
C PHE A 101 2.34 10.49 14.40
N GLU A 102 2.03 10.88 15.63
CA GLU A 102 0.95 10.24 16.37
C GLU A 102 -0.39 10.42 15.65
N VAL A 103 -1.03 9.31 15.32
CA VAL A 103 -2.32 9.31 14.62
C VAL A 103 -3.47 8.99 15.58
N ASN A 104 -4.57 9.71 15.42
CA ASN A 104 -5.85 9.33 16.03
C ASN A 104 -6.63 8.39 15.08
N TYR A 105 -7.73 7.80 15.55
CA TYR A 105 -8.52 6.86 14.75
C TYR A 105 -9.01 7.46 13.43
N ARG A 106 -9.51 8.70 13.45
CA ARG A 106 -10.04 9.36 12.26
C ARG A 106 -8.95 9.51 11.19
N THR A 107 -7.79 10.05 11.55
CA THR A 107 -6.67 10.24 10.63
C THR A 107 -6.15 8.91 10.09
N PHE A 108 -6.05 7.89 10.96
CA PHE A 108 -5.68 6.54 10.54
C PHE A 108 -6.66 5.96 9.53
N HIS A 109 -7.96 6.06 9.79
CA HIS A 109 -9.02 5.55 8.92
C HIS A 109 -9.04 6.27 7.56
N GLU A 110 -9.09 7.60 7.56
CA GLU A 110 -9.05 8.41 6.33
C GLU A 110 -7.78 8.10 5.52
N SER A 111 -6.62 7.98 6.18
CA SER A 111 -5.36 7.63 5.49
C SER A 111 -5.37 6.21 4.92
N LEU A 112 -6.04 5.26 5.58
CA LEU A 112 -6.17 3.88 5.09
C LEU A 112 -7.07 3.82 3.85
N GLU A 113 -8.18 4.55 3.84
CA GLU A 113 -9.07 4.65 2.69
C GLU A 113 -8.37 5.29 1.48
N ASP A 114 -7.68 6.41 1.70
CA ASP A 114 -6.89 7.06 0.66
C ASP A 114 -5.78 6.13 0.14
N TYR A 115 -5.09 5.43 1.05
CA TYR A 115 -4.06 4.46 0.70
C TYR A 115 -4.59 3.33 -0.19
N LEU A 116 -5.79 2.80 0.10
CA LEU A 116 -6.46 1.82 -0.74
C LEU A 116 -6.77 2.37 -2.13
N ASN A 117 -7.24 3.61 -2.22
CA ASN A 117 -7.51 4.27 -3.50
C ASN A 117 -6.21 4.44 -4.33
N TYR A 118 -5.09 4.79 -3.70
CA TYR A 118 -3.80 4.90 -4.40
C TYR A 118 -3.30 3.54 -4.90
N ILE A 119 -3.51 2.46 -4.15
CA ILE A 119 -3.19 1.12 -4.63
C ILE A 119 -3.94 0.80 -5.92
N ASP A 120 -5.25 1.05 -5.95
CA ASP A 120 -6.07 0.72 -7.11
C ASP A 120 -5.74 1.61 -8.31
N TYR A 121 -5.49 2.91 -8.08
CA TYR A 121 -4.95 3.82 -9.10
C TYR A 121 -3.66 3.28 -9.73
N TRP A 122 -2.69 2.85 -8.93
CA TRP A 122 -1.41 2.37 -9.45
C TRP A 122 -1.51 1.00 -10.14
N LYS A 123 -2.43 0.13 -9.72
CA LYS A 123 -2.72 -1.10 -10.48
C LYS A 123 -3.20 -0.78 -11.88
N GLU A 124 -4.13 0.17 -11.99
CA GLU A 124 -4.69 0.59 -13.27
C GLU A 124 -3.61 1.25 -14.15
N GLU A 125 -2.86 2.22 -13.62
CA GLU A 125 -1.83 2.93 -14.39
C GLU A 125 -0.73 2.01 -14.91
N VAL A 126 -0.27 1.06 -14.08
CA VAL A 126 0.75 0.09 -14.53
C VAL A 126 0.17 -0.85 -15.58
N THR A 127 -1.07 -1.29 -15.43
CA THR A 127 -1.76 -2.12 -16.44
C THR A 127 -1.88 -1.37 -17.77
N ASN A 128 -2.37 -0.13 -17.73
CA ASN A 128 -2.48 0.75 -18.89
C ASN A 128 -1.13 1.01 -19.56
N PHE A 129 -0.07 1.22 -18.78
CA PHE A 129 1.29 1.39 -19.30
C PHE A 129 1.75 0.16 -20.07
N MET A 130 1.53 -1.03 -19.50
CA MET A 130 1.90 -2.30 -20.14
C MET A 130 1.13 -2.52 -21.43
N GLU A 131 -0.18 -2.28 -21.45
CA GLU A 131 -1.02 -2.43 -22.66
C GLU A 131 -0.61 -1.47 -23.77
N LYS A 132 -0.34 -0.20 -23.44
CA LYS A 132 0.12 0.81 -24.41
C LYS A 132 1.52 0.52 -24.93
N GLY A 133 2.39 -0.07 -24.10
CA GLY A 133 3.74 -0.48 -24.49
C GLY A 133 3.79 -1.75 -25.35
N LEU A 134 2.73 -2.57 -25.33
CA LEU A 134 2.59 -3.76 -26.19
C LEU A 134 2.04 -3.44 -27.60
N MET A 135 1.50 -2.23 -27.80
CA MET A 135 0.99 -1.76 -29.09
C MET A 135 2.02 -0.95 -29.91
N GLN A 136 3.27 -0.83 -29.43
CA GLN A 136 4.39 -0.20 -30.14
C GLN A 136 5.43 -1.24 -30.55
#